data_AF-A0A447Y041-F1
#
_entry.id   AF-A0A447Y041-F1
#
_cell.length_a   1.000
_cell.length_b   1.000
_cell.length_c   1.000
_cell.angle_alpha   90.00
_cell.angle_beta   90.00
_cell.angle_gamma   90.00
#
_symmetry.space_group_name_H-M   'P 1'
#
loop_
_entity.id
_entity.type
_entity.pdbx_description
1 polymer ?
#
loop_
_entity_poly.entity_id
_entity_poly.type
_entity_poly.pdbx_seq_one_letter_code
_entity_poly.pdbx_strand_id
1 'polypeptide(L)' 'MPLHLTIIVSARPRKMLCRGGGRIQKPSLATCRREVDEILNASLFMIYPVLDSAFKNRKRVEKIKHVA' A
#
# COMPACT_ATOMS: atom_id res chain seq x y z
N MET A 1 8.18 17.24 3.48
CA MET A 1 8.81 15.91 3.57
C MET A 1 8.99 15.39 5.02
N PRO A 2 7.99 15.44 5.92
CA PRO A 2 8.14 14.94 7.29
C PRO A 2 7.78 13.45 7.48
N LEU A 3 6.90 12.89 6.64
CA LEU A 3 6.37 11.53 6.83
C LEU A 3 7.42 10.42 6.69
N HIS A 4 8.48 10.68 5.93
CA HIS A 4 9.48 9.65 5.65
C HIS A 4 10.38 9.34 6.85
N LEU A 5 10.56 10.32 7.75
CA LEU A 5 11.45 10.18 8.91
C LEU A 5 10.75 9.48 10.07
N THR A 6 9.43 9.64 10.20
CA THR A 6 8.64 9.08 11.32
C THR A 6 8.59 7.55 11.31
N ILE A 7 8.62 6.92 10.14
CA ILE A 7 8.45 5.46 9.99
C ILE A 7 9.70 4.70 10.48
N ILE A 8 10.91 5.24 10.30
CA ILE A 8 12.12 4.64 10.90
C ILE A 8 12.09 4.69 12.42
N VAL A 9 11.62 5.81 12.98
CA VAL A 9 11.74 6.09 14.41
C VAL A 9 10.95 5.05 15.21
N SER A 10 9.78 4.66 14.69
CA SER A 10 8.93 3.61 15.27
C SER A 10 9.29 2.18 14.85
N ALA A 11 10.27 1.99 13.95
CA ALA A 11 10.63 0.67 13.46
C ALA A 11 11.27 -0.19 14.58
N ARG A 12 10.75 -1.41 14.74
CA ARG A 12 11.27 -2.40 15.69
C ARG A 12 12.54 -3.06 15.11
N PRO A 13 13.52 -3.43 15.96
CA PRO A 13 14.62 -4.28 15.52
C PRO A 13 14.11 -5.61 14.95
N ARG A 14 14.71 -6.08 13.87
CA ARG A 14 14.34 -7.32 13.18
C ARG A 14 15.58 -8.19 13.00
N LYS A 15 15.37 -9.51 12.91
CA LYS A 15 16.42 -10.46 12.54
C LYS A 15 16.68 -10.36 11.04
N MET A 16 17.82 -9.77 10.68
CA MET A 16 18.26 -9.62 9.30
C MET A 16 19.30 -10.69 8.98
N LEU A 17 19.05 -11.47 7.94
CA LEU A 17 19.98 -12.50 7.46
C LEU A 17 21.00 -11.83 6.54
N CYS A 18 22.11 -11.38 7.12
CA CYS A 18 23.19 -10.75 6.39
C CYS A 18 24.31 -11.76 6.06
N ARG A 19 25.18 -11.39 5.12
CA ARG A 19 26.39 -12.17 4.82
C ARG A 19 27.30 -12.21 6.05
N GLY A 20 27.76 -13.41 6.43
CA GLY A 20 28.58 -13.61 7.64
C GLY A 20 27.77 -13.87 8.93
N GLY A 21 26.46 -14.02 8.82
CA GLY A 21 25.58 -14.40 9.94
C GLY A 21 24.44 -13.41 10.15
N GLY A 22 23.34 -13.91 10.74
CA GLY A 22 22.19 -13.08 11.06
C GLY A 22 22.46 -12.11 12.21
N ARG A 23 21.99 -10.87 12.08
CA ARG A 23 22.08 -9.84 13.13
C ARG A 23 20.70 -9.30 13.47
N ILE A 24 20.50 -8.87 14.70
CA ILE A 24 19.30 -8.11 15.11
C ILE A 24 19.61 -6.63 14.91
N GLN A 25 18.90 -5.97 13.98
CA GLN A 25 19.13 -4.56 13.68
C GLN A 25 17.82 -3.87 13.33
N LYS A 26 17.73 -2.56 13.58
CA LYS A 26 16.66 -1.72 13.00
C LYS A 26 16.87 -1.58 11.48
N PRO A 27 15.79 -1.58 10.69
CA PRO A 27 15.89 -1.37 9.25
C PRO A 27 16.40 0.04 8.92
N SER A 28 17.02 0.17 7.75
CA SER A 28 17.47 1.46 7.21
C SER A 28 16.30 2.25 6.57
N LEU A 29 16.53 3.53 6.27
CA LEU A 29 15.55 4.37 5.56
C LEU A 29 15.22 3.85 4.18
N ALA A 30 16.23 3.37 3.46
CA ALA A 30 16.05 2.77 2.14
C ALA A 30 15.19 1.51 2.23
N THR A 31 15.39 0.70 3.27
CA THR A 31 14.56 -0.49 3.51
C THR A 31 13.11 -0.12 3.78
N CYS A 32 12.86 0.84 4.67
CA CYS A 32 11.50 1.30 4.95
C CYS A 32 10.82 1.93 3.73
N ARG A 33 11.56 2.70 2.90
CA ARG A 33 11.09 3.24 1.62
C ARG A 33 10.55 2.15 0.71
N ARG A 34 11.42 1.17 0.44
CA ARG A 34 11.08 0.03 -0.41
C ARG A 34 9.88 -0.74 0.14
N GLU A 35 9.84 -1.01 1.44
CA GLU A 35 8.70 -1.69 2.08
C GLU A 35 7.38 -0.92 1.90
N VAL A 36 7.40 0.41 2.07
CA VAL A 36 6.21 1.25 1.87
C VAL A 36 5.75 1.20 0.42
N ASP A 37 6.67 1.34 -0.54
CA ASP A 37 6.34 1.27 -1.97
C ASP A 37 5.78 -0.10 -2.35
N GLU A 38 6.37 -1.18 -1.85
CA GLU A 38 5.89 -2.56 -2.06
C GLU A 38 4.48 -2.75 -1.50
N ILE A 39 4.21 -2.26 -0.28
CA ILE A 39 2.89 -2.36 0.35
C ILE A 39 1.85 -1.57 -0.44
N LEU A 40 2.16 -0.35 -0.87
CA LEU A 40 1.23 0.48 -1.65
C LEU A 40 0.93 -0.16 -3.00
N ASN A 41 1.95 -0.62 -3.72
CA ASN A 41 1.78 -1.28 -5.01
C ASN A 41 0.96 -2.58 -4.89
N ALA A 42 1.23 -3.40 -3.88
CA ALA A 42 0.45 -4.61 -3.60
C ALA A 42 -1.01 -4.27 -3.23
N SER A 43 -1.21 -3.22 -2.43
CA SER A 43 -2.54 -2.76 -2.02
C SER A 43 -3.36 -2.29 -3.22
N LEU A 44 -2.76 -1.49 -4.12
CA LEU A 44 -3.41 -1.05 -5.36
C LEU A 44 -3.77 -2.24 -6.26
N PHE A 45 -2.86 -3.20 -6.41
CA PHE A 45 -3.10 -4.41 -7.19
C PHE A 45 -4.30 -5.21 -6.68
N MET A 46 -4.44 -5.35 -5.35
CA MET A 46 -5.58 -6.05 -4.75
C MET A 46 -6.90 -5.27 -4.87
N ILE A 47 -6.86 -3.94 -4.73
CA ILE A 47 -8.07 -3.09 -4.75
C ILE A 47 -8.61 -2.91 -6.18
N TYR A 48 -7.71 -2.78 -7.16
CA TYR A 48 -8.07 -2.47 -8.54
C TYR A 48 -9.17 -3.37 -9.15
N PRO A 49 -9.08 -4.71 -9.13
CA PRO A 49 -10.10 -5.56 -9.77
C PRO A 49 -11.47 -5.47 -9.10
N VAL A 50 -11.50 -5.32 -7.77
CA VAL A 50 -12.75 -5.18 -7.00
C VAL A 50 -13.41 -3.84 -7.35
N LEU A 51 -12.63 -2.78 -7.41
CA LEU A 51 -13.12 -1.44 -7.70
C LEU A 51 -13.61 -1.32 -9.16
N ASP A 52 -12.90 -1.91 -10.11
CA ASP A 52 -13.30 -1.96 -11.51
C ASP A 52 -14.63 -2.72 -11.69
N SER A 53 -14.75 -3.90 -11.06
CA SER A 53 -16.01 -4.66 -11.05
C SER A 53 -17.16 -3.88 -10.40
N ALA A 54 -16.90 -3.20 -9.28
CA ALA A 54 -17.90 -2.38 -8.61
C ALA A 54 -18.41 -1.23 -9.50
N PHE A 55 -17.51 -0.55 -10.24
CA PHE A 55 -17.91 0.51 -11.15
C PHE A 55 -18.66 -0.01 -12.40
N LYS A 56 -18.26 -1.17 -12.94
CA LYS A 56 -18.96 -1.82 -14.07
C LYS A 56 -20.36 -2.28 -13.69
N ASN A 57 -20.54 -2.81 -12.49
CA ASN A 57 -21.82 -3.33 -12.01
C ASN A 57 -22.74 -2.24 -11.43
N ARG A 58 -22.23 -1.03 -11.20
CA ARG A 58 -23.04 0.07 -10.68
C ARG A 58 -24.11 0.48 -11.69
N LYS A 59 -25.38 0.27 -11.33
CA LYS A 59 -26.54 0.70 -12.15
C LYS A 59 -26.42 2.19 -12.47
N ARG A 60 -26.37 2.53 -13.76
CA ARG A 60 -26.48 3.92 -14.22
C ARG A 60 -27.92 4.37 -14.06
N VAL A 61 -28.15 5.36 -13.21
CA VAL A 61 -29.47 6.00 -13.11
C VAL A 61 -29.62 6.98 -14.27
N GLU A 62 -30.74 6.89 -14.97
CA GLU A 62 -31.10 7.85 -16.01
C GLU A 62 -31.77 9.07 -15.38
N LYS A 63 -31.77 10.20 -16.11
CA LYS A 63 -32.54 11.39 -15.70
C LYS A 63 -34.04 11.08 -15.81
N ILE A 64 -34.85 11.78 -15.00
CA ILE A 64 -36.32 11.67 -15.01
C ILE A 64 -36.83 11.93 -16.43
N LYS A 65 -37.61 10.99 -16.97
CA LYS A 65 -38.30 11.13 -18.25
C LYS A 65 -39.74 11.57 -18.00
N HIS A 66 -40.24 12.51 -18.80
CA HIS A 66 -41.66 12.85 -18.77
C HIS A 66 -42.44 11.66 -19.35
N VAL A 67 -43.35 11.10 -18.56
CA VAL A 67 -44.30 10.09 -19.04
C VAL A 67 -45.51 10.86 -19.57
N ALA A 68 -45.92 10.58 -20.81
CA ALA A 68 -47.05 11.23 -21.48
C ALA A 68 -48.40 10.70 -20.97
#